data_AF-A0A2V9M7W6-F1
#
_entry.id   AF-A0A2V9M7W6-F1
#
_cell.length_a   1.000
_cell.length_b   1.000
_cell.length_c   1.000
_cell.angle_alpha   90.00
_cell.angle_beta   90.00
_cell.angle_gamma   90.00
#
_symmetry.space_group_name_H-M   'P 1'
#
loop_
_entity.id
_entity.type
_entity.pdbx_description
1 polymer ?
#
loop_
_entity_poly.entity_id
_entity_poly.type
_entity_poly.pdbx_seq_one_letter_code
_entity_poly.pdbx_strand_id
1 'polypeptide(L)'
;APAAAWEGEILPARVTGYDPVWLDAHCLSGRWIWARLTPPKQAVQKGSGSGPIRSTPIALLNRENFSVWNNLVLQLPLNSAGLSLAAQDLYDHLARRGALFFEDLVKATGLLRTQAEDGLGELVTWGLVTADSFTGLRALLTSSSKRPPVSIGKRRQSVALFGMENAGRWSRLPRELNEKAPGTSSGQEYRHVQDRGAAETIGRMLLRRYGVVFRRLLDREGMPLPWRALLKIYWRMEARGEIRGGRFVAGFSGEQFALPEAVGMLRSIRRSPASSQLVSVSAADPLNLVGILTPGNRIPPVSANRILYRDGAPIAIREAGQVRFLVELDATSQWQTRNALLRRTVPPQLRAYLGRPA
;
A
#
# COMPACT_ATOMS: atom_id res chain seq x y z
N ALA A 1 -0.22 0.70 -1.38
CA ALA A 1 0.16 -0.19 -2.50
C ALA A 1 -0.98 -1.20 -2.73
N PRO A 2 -1.06 -1.87 -3.90
CA PRO A 2 -1.95 -3.03 -4.06
C PRO A 2 -1.73 -4.05 -2.94
N ALA A 3 -2.80 -4.65 -2.41
CA ALA A 3 -2.74 -5.58 -1.28
C ALA A 3 -1.74 -6.71 -1.52
N ALA A 4 -1.83 -7.38 -2.67
CA ALA A 4 -0.93 -8.46 -3.06
C ALA A 4 0.53 -8.01 -3.28
N ALA A 5 0.78 -6.73 -3.53
CA ALA A 5 2.14 -6.23 -3.77
C ALA A 5 2.96 -6.12 -2.49
N TRP A 6 2.33 -5.93 -1.31
CA TRP A 6 3.05 -5.79 -0.05
C TRP A 6 3.97 -6.98 0.22
N GLU A 7 3.39 -8.18 0.22
CA GLU A 7 4.14 -9.40 0.52
C GLU A 7 4.64 -10.14 -0.73
N GLY A 8 4.10 -9.80 -1.91
CA GLY A 8 4.53 -10.41 -3.16
C GLY A 8 5.70 -9.71 -3.84
N GLU A 9 5.97 -8.44 -3.51
CA GLU A 9 6.97 -7.61 -4.20
C GLU A 9 7.72 -6.67 -3.25
N ILE A 10 7.02 -5.91 -2.42
CA ILE A 10 7.58 -4.74 -1.72
C ILE A 10 8.43 -5.16 -0.51
N LEU A 11 7.89 -6.00 0.37
CA LEU A 11 8.58 -6.47 1.58
C LEU A 11 9.71 -7.46 1.25
N PRO A 12 9.52 -8.50 0.40
CA PRO A 12 10.61 -9.41 0.06
C PRO A 12 11.79 -8.73 -0.66
N ALA A 13 11.55 -7.63 -1.37
CA ALA A 13 12.62 -6.86 -2.01
C ALA A 13 13.45 -6.01 -1.03
N ARG A 14 12.96 -5.80 0.20
CA ARG A 14 13.61 -4.95 1.22
C ARG A 14 14.05 -5.72 2.46
N VAL A 15 13.46 -6.88 2.70
CA VAL A 15 13.71 -7.71 3.87
C VAL A 15 14.16 -9.08 3.38
N THR A 16 15.45 -9.35 3.51
CA THR A 16 16.05 -10.63 3.18
C THR A 16 15.38 -11.75 3.98
N GLY A 17 14.94 -12.81 3.29
CA GLY A 17 14.29 -13.94 3.93
C GLY A 17 12.93 -13.63 4.55
N TYR A 18 12.23 -12.59 4.05
CA TYR A 18 10.90 -12.19 4.55
C TYR A 18 9.97 -13.38 4.80
N ASP A 19 9.52 -13.51 6.05
CA ASP A 19 8.48 -14.45 6.47
C ASP A 19 7.15 -13.70 6.71
N PRO A 20 6.03 -14.12 6.10
CA PRO A 20 4.71 -13.53 6.32
C PRO A 20 4.28 -13.44 7.79
N VAL A 21 4.73 -14.37 8.64
CA VAL A 21 4.43 -14.39 10.08
C VAL A 21 4.94 -13.13 10.78
N TRP A 22 6.00 -12.51 10.28
CA TRP A 22 6.54 -11.28 10.87
C TRP A 22 5.57 -10.10 10.73
N LEU A 23 4.92 -9.96 9.57
CA LEU A 23 3.92 -8.91 9.37
C LEU A 23 2.70 -9.13 10.27
N ASP A 24 2.27 -10.38 10.43
CA ASP A 24 1.16 -10.71 11.32
C ASP A 24 1.51 -10.40 12.78
N ALA A 25 2.70 -10.81 13.24
CA ALA A 25 3.18 -10.51 14.58
C ALA A 25 3.28 -8.99 14.84
N HIS A 26 3.72 -8.22 13.85
CA HIS A 26 3.77 -6.75 13.95
C HIS A 26 2.38 -6.11 14.00
N CYS A 27 1.40 -6.61 13.24
CA CYS A 27 0.01 -6.16 13.35
C CYS A 27 -0.57 -6.53 14.73
N LEU A 28 -0.37 -7.77 15.18
CA LEU A 28 -0.88 -8.29 16.46
C LEU A 28 -0.32 -7.53 17.67
N SER A 29 0.93 -7.06 17.57
CA SER A 29 1.54 -6.21 18.60
C SER A 29 0.85 -4.85 18.77
N GLY A 30 -0.05 -4.48 17.85
CA GLY A 30 -0.73 -3.20 17.82
C GLY A 30 0.13 -2.02 17.34
N ARG A 31 1.41 -2.23 17.02
CA ARG A 31 2.30 -1.18 16.48
C ARG A 31 1.95 -0.81 15.05
N TRP A 32 1.48 -1.78 14.27
CA TRP A 32 1.12 -1.59 12.88
C TRP A 32 -0.36 -1.85 12.65
N ILE A 33 -0.92 -1.13 11.69
CA ILE A 33 -2.29 -1.27 11.24
C ILE A 33 -2.31 -1.32 9.72
N TRP A 34 -3.11 -2.23 9.18
CA TRP A 34 -3.42 -2.25 7.76
C TRP A 34 -4.83 -1.69 7.53
N ALA A 35 -4.97 -0.81 6.54
CA ALA A 35 -6.26 -0.21 6.23
C ALA A 35 -6.30 0.26 4.78
N ARG A 36 -7.49 0.30 4.21
CA ARG A 36 -7.72 0.96 2.92
C ARG A 36 -8.05 2.43 3.17
N LEU A 37 -7.12 3.34 2.87
CA LEU A 37 -7.34 4.78 3.06
C LEU A 37 -8.16 5.42 1.93
N THR A 38 -8.01 4.93 0.69
CA THR A 38 -8.70 5.44 -0.50
C THR A 38 -9.84 4.49 -0.92
N PRO A 39 -11.07 4.71 -0.43
CA PRO A 39 -12.22 3.91 -0.87
C PRO A 39 -12.54 4.12 -2.36
N PRO A 40 -13.34 3.23 -2.98
CA PRO A 40 -13.85 3.43 -4.34
C PRO A 40 -14.63 4.75 -4.45
N LYS A 41 -14.52 5.44 -5.60
CA LYS A 41 -15.27 6.68 -5.86
C LYS A 41 -16.74 6.45 -6.24
N GLN A 42 -17.09 5.24 -6.66
CA GLN A 42 -18.44 4.86 -7.05
C GLN A 42 -18.85 3.63 -6.26
N ALA A 43 -20.14 3.56 -5.91
CA ALA A 43 -20.73 2.37 -5.35
C ALA A 43 -20.48 1.20 -6.31
N VAL A 44 -19.92 0.11 -5.79
CA VAL A 44 -19.77 -1.12 -6.56
C VAL A 44 -21.18 -1.54 -6.98
N GLN A 45 -21.43 -1.70 -8.28
CA GLN A 45 -22.73 -2.16 -8.76
C GLN A 45 -23.09 -3.46 -8.05
N LYS A 46 -24.33 -3.57 -7.54
CA LYS A 46 -24.86 -4.80 -6.93
C LYS A 46 -24.57 -5.98 -7.86
N GLY A 47 -23.63 -6.85 -7.49
CA GLY A 47 -23.25 -8.05 -8.26
C GLY A 47 -21.79 -8.11 -8.72
N SER A 48 -21.00 -7.03 -8.63
CA SER A 48 -19.54 -7.13 -8.78
C SER A 48 -18.92 -7.50 -7.43
N GLY A 49 -18.11 -8.57 -7.39
CA GLY A 49 -17.68 -9.28 -6.17
C GLY A 49 -17.46 -8.41 -4.94
N SER A 50 -18.12 -8.79 -3.84
CA SER A 50 -18.30 -8.02 -2.59
C SER A 50 -17.02 -7.76 -1.79
N GLY A 51 -15.85 -8.27 -2.20
CA GLY A 51 -14.64 -8.29 -1.39
C GLY A 51 -13.44 -7.60 -2.03
N PRO A 52 -12.37 -7.35 -1.25
CA PRO A 52 -11.15 -6.77 -1.78
C PRO A 52 -10.55 -7.73 -2.82
N ILE A 53 -10.07 -7.16 -3.92
CA ILE A 53 -9.26 -7.87 -4.92
C ILE A 53 -7.77 -7.61 -4.71
N ARG A 54 -6.89 -8.37 -5.38
CA ARG A 54 -5.43 -8.24 -5.23
C ARG A 54 -4.87 -6.85 -5.52
N SER A 55 -5.53 -6.11 -6.40
CA SER A 55 -5.19 -4.73 -6.75
C SER A 55 -5.73 -3.68 -5.76
N THR A 56 -6.52 -4.09 -4.77
CA THR A 56 -7.10 -3.18 -3.76
C THR A 56 -6.00 -2.40 -3.05
N PRO A 57 -6.05 -1.06 -3.04
CA PRO A 57 -5.07 -0.25 -2.34
C PRO A 57 -5.15 -0.44 -0.82
N ILE A 58 -4.08 -0.94 -0.22
CA ILE A 58 -3.92 -1.08 1.22
C ILE A 58 -2.69 -0.28 1.67
N ALA A 59 -2.84 0.42 2.79
CA ALA A 59 -1.77 1.09 3.50
C ALA A 59 -1.35 0.24 4.70
N LEU A 60 -0.04 0.12 4.92
CA LEU A 60 0.54 -0.34 6.17
C LEU A 60 1.10 0.89 6.87
N LEU A 61 0.58 1.16 8.08
CA LEU A 61 0.90 2.35 8.84
C LEU A 61 1.31 1.97 10.26
N ASN A 62 2.18 2.78 10.87
CA ASN A 62 2.28 2.75 12.32
C ASN A 62 0.96 3.25 12.91
N ARG A 63 0.42 2.52 13.89
CA ARG A 63 -0.90 2.80 14.49
C ARG A 63 -0.97 4.20 15.12
N GLU A 64 0.12 4.71 15.68
CA GLU A 64 0.20 6.05 16.27
C GLU A 64 -0.10 7.15 15.25
N ASN A 65 0.27 6.93 13.98
CA ASN A 65 0.05 7.90 12.91
C ASN A 65 -1.30 7.70 12.20
N PHE A 66 -2.08 6.67 12.55
CA PHE A 66 -3.27 6.31 11.79
C PHE A 66 -4.28 7.46 11.68
N SER A 67 -4.52 8.19 12.76
CA SER A 67 -5.45 9.34 12.79
C SER A 67 -5.09 10.42 11.77
N VAL A 68 -3.80 10.78 11.70
CA VAL A 68 -3.25 11.73 10.72
C VAL A 68 -3.56 11.30 9.29
N TRP A 69 -3.31 10.03 8.97
CA TRP A 69 -3.54 9.46 7.64
C TRP A 69 -5.03 9.35 7.29
N ASN A 70 -5.83 8.92 8.25
CA ASN A 70 -7.27 8.74 8.09
C ASN A 70 -7.97 10.09 7.80
N ASN A 71 -7.56 11.16 8.49
CA ASN A 71 -8.14 12.50 8.32
C ASN A 71 -7.70 13.18 7.00
N LEU A 72 -6.53 12.83 6.46
CA LEU A 72 -6.04 13.42 5.22
C LEU A 72 -6.75 12.84 3.98
N VAL A 73 -6.99 11.53 3.97
CA VAL A 73 -7.38 10.81 2.74
C VAL A 73 -8.90 10.70 2.57
N LEU A 74 -9.68 10.86 3.64
CA LEU A 74 -11.13 10.77 3.58
C LEU A 74 -11.78 12.12 3.32
N GLN A 75 -12.34 12.26 2.12
CA GLN A 75 -13.29 13.31 1.73
C GLN A 75 -14.50 12.71 0.98
N LEU A 76 -14.91 11.49 1.31
CA LEU A 76 -16.10 10.87 0.72
C LEU A 76 -17.15 10.65 1.80
N PRO A 77 -18.39 11.16 1.62
CA PRO A 77 -19.49 10.82 2.51
C PRO A 77 -19.77 9.33 2.36
N LEU A 78 -19.51 8.59 3.43
CA LEU A 78 -19.69 7.15 3.50
C LEU A 78 -21.15 6.71 3.28
N ASN A 79 -22.10 7.64 3.32
CA ASN A 79 -23.51 7.42 2.95
C ASN A 79 -23.66 6.94 1.48
N SER A 80 -22.64 7.12 0.64
CA SER A 80 -22.61 6.61 -0.73
C SER A 80 -22.14 5.15 -0.86
N ALA A 81 -21.77 4.49 0.24
CA ALA A 81 -21.18 3.15 0.19
C ALA A 81 -22.17 2.06 -0.27
N GLY A 82 -23.48 2.27 -0.07
CA GLY A 82 -24.51 1.32 -0.50
C GLY A 82 -24.30 -0.09 0.06
N LEU A 83 -23.93 -0.18 1.35
CA LEU A 83 -23.56 -1.44 2.00
C LEU A 83 -24.67 -2.50 1.93
N SER A 84 -24.29 -3.77 1.77
CA SER A 84 -25.23 -4.87 1.96
C SER A 84 -25.77 -4.94 3.38
N LEU A 85 -26.93 -5.56 3.57
CA LEU A 85 -27.53 -5.77 4.90
C LEU A 85 -26.59 -6.54 5.83
N ALA A 86 -25.87 -7.54 5.31
CA ALA A 86 -24.90 -8.30 6.09
C ALA A 86 -23.71 -7.44 6.53
N ALA A 87 -23.16 -6.60 5.64
CA ALA A 87 -22.08 -5.68 5.97
C ALA A 87 -22.52 -4.61 6.98
N GLN A 88 -23.73 -4.07 6.83
CA GLN A 88 -24.28 -3.10 7.77
C GLN A 88 -24.47 -3.70 9.16
N ASP A 89 -25.05 -4.90 9.25
CA ASP A 89 -25.25 -5.58 10.54
C ASP A 89 -23.94 -5.88 11.26
N LEU A 90 -22.92 -6.34 10.53
CA LEU A 90 -21.56 -6.52 11.07
C LEU A 90 -20.96 -5.21 11.57
N TYR A 91 -21.11 -4.14 10.80
CA TYR A 91 -20.57 -2.81 11.16
C TYR A 91 -21.24 -2.26 12.43
N ASP A 92 -22.55 -2.41 12.55
CA ASP A 92 -23.34 -1.96 13.69
C ASP A 92 -23.03 -2.78 14.95
N HIS A 93 -22.76 -4.08 14.81
CA HIS A 93 -22.28 -4.92 15.90
C HIS A 93 -20.90 -4.50 16.39
N LEU A 94 -19.95 -4.25 15.48
CA LEU A 94 -18.62 -3.73 15.83
C LEU A 94 -18.68 -2.35 16.48
N ALA A 95 -19.64 -1.50 16.07
CA ALA A 95 -19.85 -0.20 16.68
C ALA A 95 -20.37 -0.31 18.13
N ARG A 96 -21.29 -1.24 18.40
CA ARG A 96 -21.91 -1.41 19.74
C ARG A 96 -21.04 -2.22 20.71
N ARG A 97 -20.36 -3.26 20.22
CA ARG A 97 -19.64 -4.25 21.05
C ARG A 97 -18.13 -4.08 21.03
N GLY A 98 -17.60 -3.21 20.18
CA GLY A 98 -16.16 -3.05 19.98
C GLY A 98 -15.56 -4.17 19.13
N ALA A 99 -14.25 -4.40 19.29
CA ALA A 99 -13.51 -5.36 18.50
C ALA A 99 -13.86 -6.81 18.87
N LEU A 100 -14.19 -7.63 17.87
CA LEU A 100 -14.68 -9.01 18.05
C LEU A 100 -13.91 -9.99 17.16
N PHE A 101 -13.70 -11.22 17.63
CA PHE A 101 -13.19 -12.30 16.77
C PHE A 101 -14.24 -12.70 15.73
N PHE A 102 -13.78 -13.32 14.65
CA PHE A 102 -14.67 -13.73 13.55
C PHE A 102 -15.81 -14.65 14.00
N GLU A 103 -15.53 -15.67 14.83
CA GLU A 103 -16.57 -16.58 15.34
C GLU A 103 -17.62 -15.86 16.20
N ASP A 104 -17.17 -14.88 16.99
CA ASP A 104 -18.06 -14.12 17.86
C ASP A 104 -18.96 -13.18 17.05
N LEU A 105 -18.45 -12.63 15.95
CA LEU A 105 -19.25 -11.86 15.00
C LEU A 105 -20.31 -12.72 14.33
N VAL A 106 -19.94 -13.90 13.83
CA VAL A 106 -20.88 -14.85 13.19
C VAL A 106 -21.99 -15.24 14.17
N LYS A 107 -21.64 -15.56 15.42
CA LYS A 107 -22.61 -15.88 16.47
C LYS A 107 -23.50 -14.71 16.84
N ALA A 108 -22.95 -13.49 16.91
CA ALA A 108 -23.69 -12.31 17.32
C ALA A 108 -24.70 -11.84 16.26
N THR A 109 -24.36 -11.95 14.98
CA THR A 109 -25.24 -11.55 13.86
C THR A 109 -26.17 -12.67 13.40
N GLY A 110 -25.82 -13.93 13.67
CA GLY A 110 -26.56 -15.09 13.14
C GLY A 110 -26.38 -15.31 11.63
N LEU A 111 -25.45 -14.58 11.00
CA LEU A 111 -25.12 -14.74 9.58
C LEU A 111 -24.46 -16.09 9.30
N LEU A 112 -24.61 -16.60 8.08
CA LEU A 112 -23.77 -17.69 7.61
C LEU A 112 -22.31 -17.23 7.53
N ARG A 113 -21.36 -18.14 7.78
CA ARG A 113 -19.92 -17.83 7.68
C ARG A 113 -19.57 -17.11 6.38
N THR A 114 -20.05 -17.61 5.25
CA THR A 114 -19.80 -17.02 3.92
C THR A 114 -20.33 -15.59 3.81
N GLN A 115 -21.54 -15.33 4.32
CA GLN A 115 -22.12 -13.98 4.35
C GLN A 115 -21.31 -13.04 5.24
N ALA A 116 -20.77 -13.54 6.36
CA ALA A 116 -19.91 -12.76 7.23
C ALA A 116 -18.55 -12.46 6.57
N GLU A 117 -17.97 -13.42 5.84
CA GLU A 117 -16.75 -13.20 5.04
C GLU A 117 -16.97 -12.14 3.96
N ASP A 118 -18.06 -12.26 3.19
CA ASP A 118 -18.41 -11.31 2.12
C ASP A 118 -18.69 -9.91 2.67
N GLY A 119 -19.42 -9.81 3.79
CA GLY A 119 -19.70 -8.55 4.47
C GLY A 119 -18.44 -7.88 5.03
N LEU A 120 -17.54 -8.62 5.67
CA LEU A 120 -16.23 -8.09 6.08
C LEU A 120 -15.37 -7.68 4.88
N GLY A 121 -15.42 -8.44 3.79
CA GLY A 121 -14.80 -8.06 2.52
C GLY A 121 -15.31 -6.72 1.99
N GLU A 122 -16.61 -6.49 2.07
CA GLU A 122 -17.24 -5.25 1.64
C GLU A 122 -16.79 -4.07 2.51
N LEU A 123 -16.80 -4.27 3.83
CA LEU A 123 -16.33 -3.28 4.78
C LEU A 123 -14.84 -2.96 4.58
N VAL A 124 -13.98 -3.95 4.30
CA VAL A 124 -12.57 -3.71 3.96
C VAL A 124 -12.43 -2.95 2.64
N THR A 125 -13.27 -3.25 1.66
CA THR A 125 -13.32 -2.56 0.36
C THR A 125 -13.64 -1.09 0.53
N TRP A 126 -14.54 -0.74 1.45
CA TRP A 126 -14.81 0.65 1.82
C TRP A 126 -13.82 1.23 2.83
N GLY A 127 -12.90 0.42 3.36
CA GLY A 127 -11.93 0.81 4.38
C GLY A 127 -12.56 1.08 5.74
N LEU A 128 -13.70 0.48 6.05
CA LEU A 128 -14.45 0.72 7.28
C LEU A 128 -13.99 -0.15 8.45
N VAL A 129 -13.31 -1.25 8.17
CA VAL A 129 -12.80 -2.19 9.18
C VAL A 129 -11.35 -2.54 8.93
N THR A 130 -10.71 -3.04 9.97
CA THR A 130 -9.39 -3.66 9.97
C THR A 130 -9.42 -4.91 10.88
N ALA A 131 -8.35 -5.69 10.88
CA ALA A 131 -8.16 -6.79 11.82
C ALA A 131 -6.79 -6.72 12.48
N ASP A 132 -6.64 -7.34 13.66
CA ASP A 132 -5.38 -7.38 14.41
C ASP A 132 -4.25 -8.11 13.65
N SER A 133 -4.55 -8.93 12.65
CA SER A 133 -3.56 -9.61 11.79
C SER A 133 -3.79 -9.33 10.30
N PHE A 134 -2.73 -9.38 9.49
CA PHE A 134 -2.83 -9.30 8.03
C PHE A 134 -3.43 -10.58 7.41
N THR A 135 -3.44 -11.69 8.17
CA THR A 135 -4.07 -12.97 7.80
C THR A 135 -5.51 -12.81 7.33
N GLY A 136 -6.31 -11.96 7.98
CA GLY A 136 -7.70 -11.74 7.58
C GLY A 136 -7.83 -11.17 6.17
N LEU A 137 -6.95 -10.23 5.80
CA LEU A 137 -6.90 -9.71 4.44
C LEU A 137 -6.42 -10.77 3.43
N ARG A 138 -5.44 -11.61 3.80
CA ARG A 138 -5.01 -12.74 2.94
C ARG A 138 -6.15 -13.73 2.70
N ALA A 139 -6.96 -13.99 3.71
CA ALA A 139 -8.13 -14.88 3.64
C ALA A 139 -9.18 -14.34 2.66
N LEU A 140 -9.47 -13.04 2.71
CA LEU A 140 -10.41 -12.36 1.80
C LEU A 140 -9.89 -12.33 0.35
N LEU A 141 -8.57 -12.25 0.16
CA LEU A 141 -7.94 -12.21 -1.17
C LEU A 141 -7.74 -13.59 -1.80
N THR A 142 -7.86 -14.65 -1.00
CA THR A 142 -7.75 -16.04 -1.44
C THR A 142 -9.14 -16.61 -1.66
N SER A 143 -9.47 -16.96 -2.91
CA SER A 143 -10.72 -17.65 -3.23
C SER A 143 -10.90 -18.85 -2.29
N SER A 144 -12.10 -18.98 -1.72
CA SER A 144 -12.46 -20.08 -0.80
C SER A 144 -12.10 -21.46 -1.35
N SER A 145 -12.30 -21.68 -2.66
CA SER A 145 -11.95 -22.93 -3.36
C SER A 145 -10.43 -23.18 -3.49
N LYS A 146 -9.59 -22.13 -3.40
CA LYS A 146 -8.13 -22.20 -3.56
C LYS A 146 -7.37 -22.11 -2.23
N ARG A 147 -8.05 -22.13 -1.09
CA ARG A 147 -7.40 -22.16 0.24
C ARG A 147 -6.82 -23.57 0.46
N PRO A 148 -5.48 -23.75 0.48
CA PRO A 148 -4.91 -25.06 0.66
C PRO A 148 -5.22 -25.57 2.08
N PRO A 149 -5.75 -26.80 2.25
CA PRO A 149 -5.80 -27.42 3.57
C PRO A 149 -4.37 -27.75 3.98
N VAL A 150 -3.94 -27.25 5.15
CA VAL A 150 -2.64 -27.65 5.70
C VAL A 150 -2.83 -28.98 6.41
N SER A 151 -2.23 -30.04 5.88
CA SER A 151 -2.12 -31.33 6.55
C SER A 151 -0.83 -31.39 7.37
N ILE A 152 -0.90 -31.09 8.66
CA ILE A 152 0.16 -31.45 9.60
C ILE A 152 -0.24 -32.79 10.23
N GLY A 153 0.27 -33.89 9.68
CA GLY A 153 0.28 -35.20 10.34
C GLY A 153 -1.07 -35.86 10.65
N LYS A 154 -1.03 -37.17 10.89
CA LYS A 154 -2.19 -38.05 11.07
C LYS A 154 -2.92 -37.82 12.41
N ARG A 155 -3.73 -36.77 12.52
CA ARG A 155 -4.98 -36.64 13.30
C ARG A 155 -5.22 -35.17 13.66
N ARG A 156 -6.37 -34.67 13.20
CA ARG A 156 -7.10 -33.43 13.60
C ARG A 156 -6.87 -32.19 12.70
N GLN A 157 -8.01 -31.73 12.16
CA GLN A 157 -8.37 -30.41 11.63
C GLN A 157 -7.34 -29.67 10.77
N SER A 158 -7.63 -29.57 9.46
CA SER A 158 -6.92 -28.67 8.55
C SER A 158 -7.15 -27.21 8.98
N VAL A 159 -6.12 -26.56 9.53
CA VAL A 159 -6.15 -25.10 9.74
C VAL A 159 -5.69 -24.47 8.44
N ALA A 160 -6.58 -23.74 7.76
CA ALA A 160 -6.17 -22.96 6.61
C ALA A 160 -5.15 -21.91 7.07
N LEU A 161 -3.97 -21.88 6.45
CA LEU A 161 -2.92 -20.89 6.75
C LEU A 161 -3.44 -19.44 6.65
N PHE A 162 -4.56 -19.24 5.94
CA PHE A 162 -5.26 -17.98 5.72
C PHE A 162 -6.75 -18.10 6.01
N GLY A 163 -7.11 -18.56 7.21
CA GLY A 163 -8.49 -18.57 7.71
C GLY A 163 -8.91 -17.23 8.32
N MET A 164 -10.21 -16.90 8.22
CA MET A 164 -10.78 -15.70 8.82
C MET A 164 -10.75 -15.73 10.35
N GLU A 165 -10.76 -16.93 10.93
CA GLU A 165 -10.60 -17.19 12.36
C GLU A 165 -9.22 -16.76 12.90
N ASN A 166 -8.19 -16.76 12.05
CA ASN A 166 -6.82 -16.39 12.39
C ASN A 166 -6.52 -14.90 12.15
N ALA A 167 -7.54 -14.10 11.79
CA ALA A 167 -7.40 -12.67 11.60
C ALA A 167 -7.20 -11.88 12.90
N GLY A 168 -7.34 -12.54 14.06
CA GLY A 168 -7.47 -11.86 15.35
C GLY A 168 -8.85 -11.20 15.47
N ARG A 169 -8.92 -10.07 16.17
CA ARG A 169 -10.18 -9.32 16.30
C ARG A 169 -10.35 -8.37 15.12
N TRP A 170 -11.55 -8.33 14.57
CA TRP A 170 -12.00 -7.32 13.64
C TRP A 170 -12.44 -6.09 14.41
N SER A 171 -12.07 -4.92 13.93
CA SER A 171 -12.41 -3.64 14.56
C SER A 171 -12.86 -2.63 13.52
N ARG A 172 -13.80 -1.78 13.93
CA ARG A 172 -14.23 -0.63 13.17
C ARG A 172 -13.10 0.40 13.14
N LEU A 173 -12.81 0.92 11.96
CA LEU A 173 -11.94 2.08 11.83
C LEU A 173 -12.72 3.35 12.21
N PRO A 174 -12.14 4.25 13.01
CA PRO A 174 -12.80 5.50 13.41
C PRO A 174 -12.96 6.37 12.17
N ARG A 175 -14.14 6.27 11.57
CA ARG A 175 -14.56 7.07 10.42
C ARG A 175 -15.87 7.73 10.77
N GLU A 176 -15.89 9.05 10.62
CA GLU A 176 -17.12 9.81 10.72
C GLU A 176 -17.89 9.64 9.41
N LEU A 177 -19.02 8.95 9.50
CA LEU A 177 -20.08 9.00 8.49
C LEU A 177 -20.73 10.37 8.65
N ASN A 178 -20.16 11.42 8.06
CA ASN A 178 -20.78 12.75 8.14
C ASN A 178 -22.07 12.75 7.32
N GLU A 179 -23.21 12.69 8.02
CA GLU A 179 -24.56 12.71 7.41
C GLU A 179 -24.90 14.05 6.77
N LYS A 180 -24.24 15.13 7.19
CA LYS A 180 -24.37 16.45 6.60
C LYS A 180 -23.23 16.68 5.63
N ALA A 181 -23.42 16.31 4.36
CA ALA A 181 -22.67 16.98 3.30
C ALA A 181 -23.13 18.45 3.30
N PRO A 182 -22.30 19.43 3.65
CA PRO A 182 -22.66 20.80 3.35
C PRO A 182 -22.55 20.94 1.84
N GLY A 183 -23.62 21.46 1.23
CA GLY A 183 -23.59 21.90 -0.15
C GLY A 183 -22.33 22.72 -0.41
N THR A 184 -21.70 22.43 -1.55
CA THR A 184 -20.93 23.36 -2.38
C THR A 184 -20.56 24.68 -1.68
N SER A 185 -19.61 24.59 -0.76
CA SER A 185 -18.86 25.74 -0.29
C SER A 185 -17.40 25.36 -0.45
N SER A 186 -16.78 25.94 -1.47
CA SER A 186 -15.36 25.88 -1.86
C SER A 186 -14.35 26.22 -0.75
N GLY A 187 -14.79 26.32 0.51
CA GLY A 187 -13.99 26.60 1.71
C GLY A 187 -13.79 25.42 2.67
N GLN A 188 -14.46 24.28 2.51
CA GLN A 188 -14.28 23.14 3.43
C GLN A 188 -13.14 22.17 3.05
N GLU A 189 -12.78 22.07 1.77
CA GLU A 189 -11.60 21.29 1.32
C GLU A 189 -10.30 21.76 2.01
N TYR A 190 -10.26 23.02 2.48
CA TYR A 190 -9.09 23.65 3.07
C TYR A 190 -8.99 23.52 4.60
N ARG A 191 -10.03 23.08 5.31
CA ARG A 191 -10.04 23.10 6.78
C ARG A 191 -9.12 22.02 7.40
N HIS A 192 -8.96 20.87 6.75
CA HIS A 192 -8.03 19.81 7.17
C HIS A 192 -6.58 19.98 6.65
N VAL A 193 -6.38 20.80 5.60
CA VAL A 193 -5.04 21.13 5.04
C VAL A 193 -4.21 22.03 5.99
N GLN A 194 -4.84 22.52 7.07
CA GLN A 194 -4.20 23.40 8.05
C GLN A 194 -3.66 22.68 9.29
N ASP A 195 -3.87 21.36 9.43
CA ASP A 195 -3.20 20.61 10.50
C ASP A 195 -1.70 20.52 10.20
N ARG A 196 -0.97 21.46 10.80
CA ARG A 196 0.48 21.57 10.70
C ARG A 196 1.17 20.28 11.17
N GLY A 197 0.62 19.60 12.18
CA GLY A 197 1.14 18.34 12.69
C GLY A 197 1.04 17.25 11.63
N ALA A 198 -0.13 17.13 10.99
CA ALA A 198 -0.33 16.20 9.88
C ALA A 198 0.63 16.45 8.72
N ALA A 199 0.76 17.70 8.26
CA ALA A 199 1.68 18.08 7.20
C ALA A 199 3.15 17.79 7.55
N GLU A 200 3.55 17.98 8.81
CA GLU A 200 4.90 17.64 9.29
C GLU A 200 5.15 16.14 9.29
N THR A 201 4.21 15.33 9.79
CA THR A 201 4.31 13.86 9.78
C THR A 201 4.44 13.32 8.35
N ILE A 202 3.62 13.83 7.43
CA ILE A 202 3.68 13.45 6.01
C ILE A 202 5.00 13.89 5.39
N GLY A 203 5.42 15.14 5.63
CA GLY A 203 6.66 15.69 5.09
C GLY A 203 7.89 14.89 5.52
N ARG A 204 7.96 14.47 6.79
CA ARG A 204 9.00 13.58 7.32
C ARG A 204 8.94 12.18 6.71
N MET A 205 7.75 11.63 6.49
CA MET A 205 7.58 10.33 5.84
C MET A 205 8.12 10.36 4.41
N LEU A 206 7.78 11.39 3.63
CA LEU A 206 8.25 11.54 2.24
C LEU A 206 9.77 11.67 2.17
N LEU A 207 10.37 12.44 3.09
CA LEU A 207 11.83 12.56 3.20
C LEU A 207 12.48 11.21 3.50
N ARG A 208 11.95 10.44 4.46
CA ARG A 208 12.47 9.09 4.78
C ARG A 208 12.28 8.10 3.62
N ARG A 209 11.21 8.22 2.85
CA ARG A 209 10.90 7.34 1.72
C ARG A 209 11.83 7.60 0.53
N TYR A 210 12.06 8.86 0.19
CA TYR A 210 12.72 9.25 -1.05
C TYR A 210 14.13 9.82 -0.89
N GLY A 211 14.50 10.24 0.32
CA GLY A 211 15.75 10.95 0.61
C GLY A 211 15.73 12.41 0.12
N VAL A 212 15.27 12.65 -1.10
CA VAL A 212 15.07 13.96 -1.73
C VAL A 212 13.61 14.14 -2.13
N VAL A 213 13.02 15.28 -1.77
CA VAL A 213 11.62 15.61 -2.05
C VAL A 213 11.52 16.93 -2.80
N PHE A 214 10.66 16.95 -3.83
CA PHE A 214 10.35 18.12 -4.65
C PHE A 214 8.96 17.96 -5.28
N ARG A 215 8.38 19.05 -5.78
CA ARG A 215 6.96 19.10 -6.21
C ARG A 215 6.54 17.94 -7.10
N ARG A 216 7.29 17.65 -8.16
CA ARG A 216 6.91 16.66 -9.19
C ARG A 216 6.97 15.21 -8.68
N LEU A 217 7.68 14.95 -7.58
CA LEU A 217 7.69 13.64 -6.94
C LEU A 217 6.33 13.28 -6.32
N LEU A 218 5.55 14.28 -5.90
CA LEU A 218 4.23 14.08 -5.31
C LEU A 218 3.22 13.43 -6.27
N ASP A 219 3.46 13.55 -7.58
CA ASP A 219 2.63 12.92 -8.59
C ASP A 219 2.58 11.38 -8.44
N ARG A 220 3.53 10.78 -7.70
CA ARG A 220 3.55 9.35 -7.36
C ARG A 220 2.59 8.99 -6.22
N GLU A 221 2.41 9.88 -5.27
CA GLU A 221 1.77 9.60 -3.98
C GLU A 221 0.24 9.74 -4.03
N GLY A 222 -0.28 10.54 -4.97
CA GLY A 222 -1.73 10.72 -5.14
C GLY A 222 -2.44 11.31 -3.91
N MET A 223 -1.68 11.98 -3.04
CA MET A 223 -2.16 12.58 -1.80
C MET A 223 -2.86 13.92 -2.05
N PRO A 224 -3.94 14.23 -1.31
CA PRO A 224 -4.62 15.52 -1.39
C PRO A 224 -3.89 16.64 -0.61
N LEU A 225 -2.57 16.55 -0.45
CA LEU A 225 -1.77 17.56 0.25
C LEU A 225 -1.08 18.49 -0.74
N PRO A 226 -1.37 19.81 -0.75
CA PRO A 226 -0.75 20.72 -1.69
C PRO A 226 0.74 20.94 -1.34
N TRP A 227 1.59 21.06 -2.36
CA TRP A 227 3.03 21.31 -2.21
C TRP A 227 3.34 22.52 -1.29
N ARG A 228 2.52 23.57 -1.35
CA ARG A 228 2.66 24.76 -0.50
C ARG A 228 2.57 24.45 1.00
N ALA A 229 1.77 23.47 1.41
CA ALA A 229 1.70 23.06 2.81
C ALA A 229 3.02 22.41 3.24
N LEU A 230 3.62 21.56 2.39
CA LEU A 230 4.91 20.94 2.64
C LEU A 230 6.07 21.94 2.63
N LEU A 231 6.07 22.94 1.74
CA LEU A 231 7.09 23.99 1.70
C LEU A 231 7.27 24.69 3.05
N LYS A 232 6.17 25.08 3.71
CA LYS A 232 6.21 25.72 5.02
C LYS A 232 6.87 24.84 6.09
N ILE A 233 6.64 23.53 6.01
CA ILE A 233 7.27 22.57 6.91
C ILE A 233 8.75 22.46 6.59
N TYR A 234 9.10 22.30 5.31
CA TYR A 234 10.47 22.10 4.88
C TYR A 234 11.37 23.33 5.11
N TRP A 235 10.89 24.55 4.89
CA TRP A 235 11.62 25.76 5.28
C TRP A 235 11.94 25.79 6.77
N ARG A 236 10.99 25.40 7.63
CA ARG A 236 11.23 25.34 9.08
C ARG A 236 12.21 24.22 9.44
N MET A 237 12.10 23.05 8.82
CA MET A 237 13.06 21.96 9.04
C MET A 237 14.47 22.35 8.58
N GLU A 238 14.57 23.07 7.46
CA GLU A 238 15.84 23.60 6.95
C GLU A 238 16.43 24.68 7.86
N ALA A 239 15.62 25.63 8.32
CA ALA A 239 16.06 26.66 9.27
C ALA A 239 16.55 26.07 10.60
N ARG A 240 16.01 24.90 11.00
CA ARG A 240 16.49 24.11 12.14
C ARG A 240 17.73 23.25 11.85
N GLY A 241 18.18 23.22 10.59
CA GLY A 241 19.31 22.40 10.15
C GLY A 241 19.01 20.90 10.03
N GLU A 242 17.74 20.48 10.13
CA GLU A 242 17.33 19.07 10.04
C GLU A 242 17.45 18.53 8.61
N ILE A 243 17.27 19.40 7.62
CA ILE A 243 17.35 19.09 6.18
C ILE A 243 18.12 20.17 5.43
N ARG A 244 18.41 19.90 4.16
CA ARG A 244 19.08 20.85 3.26
C ARG A 244 18.18 21.18 2.08
N GLY A 245 17.95 22.47 1.84
CA GLY A 245 17.40 22.96 0.58
C GLY A 245 18.49 23.06 -0.49
N GLY A 246 18.11 22.86 -1.75
CA GLY A 246 19.05 22.98 -2.86
C GLY A 246 18.55 22.41 -4.18
N ARG A 247 19.51 22.06 -5.05
CA ARG A 247 19.28 21.40 -6.34
C ARG A 247 20.01 20.07 -6.33
N PHE A 248 19.27 18.99 -6.12
CA PHE A 248 19.81 17.64 -6.02
C PHE A 248 19.51 16.81 -7.27
N VAL A 249 18.37 17.06 -7.92
CA VAL A 249 17.92 16.37 -9.13
C VAL A 249 17.89 17.36 -10.30
N ALA A 250 18.65 17.06 -11.34
CA ALA A 250 18.71 17.86 -12.57
C ALA A 250 17.40 17.75 -13.38
N GLY A 251 17.10 18.75 -14.21
CA GLY A 251 15.91 18.75 -15.08
C GLY A 251 14.60 19.14 -14.39
N PHE A 252 14.62 19.43 -13.08
CA PHE A 252 13.44 19.87 -12.32
C PHE A 252 13.62 21.27 -11.75
N SER A 253 12.67 22.15 -12.05
CA SER A 253 12.55 23.49 -11.48
C SER A 253 11.89 23.47 -10.10
N GLY A 254 11.99 24.59 -9.38
CA GLY A 254 11.46 24.75 -8.01
C GLY A 254 12.36 24.15 -6.92
N GLU A 255 12.03 24.46 -5.67
CA GLU A 255 12.82 24.06 -4.51
C GLU A 255 12.81 22.54 -4.29
N GLN A 256 13.94 22.02 -3.83
CA GLN A 256 14.12 20.62 -3.48
C GLN A 256 14.75 20.53 -2.10
N PHE A 257 14.35 19.51 -1.35
CA PHE A 257 14.75 19.31 0.04
C PHE A 257 15.28 17.90 0.23
N ALA A 258 16.39 17.75 0.94
CA ALA A 258 17.01 16.45 1.16
C ALA A 258 17.41 16.24 2.62
N LEU A 259 17.32 14.99 3.07
CA LEU A 259 17.96 14.59 4.33
C LEU A 259 19.48 14.69 4.19
N PRO A 260 20.22 15.11 5.24
CA PRO A 260 21.68 15.21 5.19
C PRO A 260 22.35 13.87 4.81
N GLU A 261 21.84 12.76 5.32
CA GLU A 261 22.28 11.40 4.98
C GLU A 261 22.06 11.06 3.49
N ALA A 262 20.95 11.50 2.90
CA ALA A 262 20.66 11.30 1.48
C ALA A 262 21.65 12.09 0.61
N VAL A 263 22.01 13.32 1.02
CA VAL A 263 23.04 14.11 0.32
C VAL A 263 24.40 13.41 0.40
N GLY A 264 24.75 12.85 1.56
CA GLY A 264 25.97 12.04 1.73
C GLY A 264 25.99 10.82 0.80
N MET A 265 24.88 10.07 0.76
CA MET A 265 24.73 8.89 -0.08
C MET A 265 24.82 9.22 -1.57
N LEU A 266 24.17 10.29 -2.03
CA LEU A 266 24.28 10.76 -3.42
C LEU A 266 25.71 11.12 -3.81
N ARG A 267 26.46 11.77 -2.90
CA ARG A 267 27.88 12.09 -3.13
C ARG A 267 28.74 10.84 -3.17
N SER A 268 28.44 9.84 -2.34
CA SER A 268 29.13 8.54 -2.34
C SER A 268 28.92 7.82 -3.67
N ILE A 269 27.66 7.66 -4.09
CA ILE A 269 27.29 7.01 -5.35
C ILE A 269 27.98 7.68 -6.53
N ARG A 270 28.03 9.03 -6.57
CA ARG A 270 28.71 9.78 -7.63
C ARG A 270 30.22 9.51 -7.70
N ARG A 271 30.86 9.18 -6.59
CA ARG A 271 32.32 8.90 -6.52
C ARG A 271 32.65 7.43 -6.78
N SER A 272 31.70 6.53 -6.55
CA SER A 272 31.88 5.10 -6.77
C SER A 272 31.84 4.77 -8.26
N PRO A 273 32.64 3.79 -8.73
CA PRO A 273 32.52 3.28 -10.09
C PRO A 273 31.15 2.59 -10.28
N ALA A 274 30.66 2.57 -11.52
CA ALA A 274 29.42 1.89 -11.87
C ALA A 274 29.56 0.37 -11.60
N SER A 275 28.65 -0.18 -10.79
CA SER A 275 28.69 -1.59 -10.40
C SER A 275 28.01 -2.52 -11.41
N SER A 276 27.31 -1.96 -12.39
CA SER A 276 26.43 -2.67 -13.33
C SER A 276 25.39 -3.54 -12.62
N GLN A 277 25.00 -3.16 -11.39
CA GLN A 277 24.09 -3.95 -10.58
C GLN A 277 22.68 -3.87 -11.16
N LEU A 278 22.09 -5.04 -11.43
CA LEU A 278 20.73 -5.17 -11.93
C LEU A 278 19.74 -5.40 -10.80
N VAL A 279 18.72 -4.54 -10.70
CA VAL A 279 17.66 -4.61 -9.70
C VAL A 279 16.30 -4.59 -10.38
N SER A 280 15.55 -5.69 -10.25
CA SER A 280 14.21 -5.83 -10.81
C SER A 280 13.16 -5.53 -9.74
N VAL A 281 12.31 -4.53 -9.98
CA VAL A 281 11.21 -4.18 -9.07
C VAL A 281 9.86 -4.26 -9.79
N SER A 282 8.80 -4.49 -9.02
CA SER A 282 7.44 -4.36 -9.54
C SER A 282 7.09 -2.90 -9.83
N ALA A 283 6.28 -2.65 -10.85
CA ALA A 283 5.75 -1.31 -11.10
C ALA A 283 4.82 -0.81 -9.97
N ALA A 284 4.28 -1.72 -9.15
CA ALA A 284 3.51 -1.37 -7.95
C ALA A 284 4.38 -0.81 -6.81
N ASP A 285 5.71 -0.99 -6.89
CA ASP A 285 6.66 -0.51 -5.89
C ASP A 285 6.66 1.04 -5.83
N PRO A 286 6.84 1.66 -4.65
CA PRO A 286 7.01 3.12 -4.55
C PRO A 286 8.21 3.66 -5.36
N LEU A 287 9.20 2.83 -5.67
CA LEU A 287 10.36 3.17 -6.51
C LEU A 287 10.06 3.17 -8.02
N ASN A 288 8.82 2.88 -8.44
CA ASN A 288 8.40 3.18 -9.80
C ASN A 288 8.29 4.71 -9.98
N LEU A 289 9.39 5.31 -10.43
CA LEU A 289 9.52 6.72 -10.74
C LEU A 289 9.74 6.97 -12.24
N VAL A 290 9.55 5.95 -13.08
CA VAL A 290 9.66 6.05 -14.54
C VAL A 290 8.56 6.96 -15.08
N GLY A 291 8.92 7.92 -15.93
CA GLY A 291 8.01 8.97 -16.41
C GLY A 291 7.72 10.07 -15.38
N ILE A 292 8.31 9.98 -14.18
CA ILE A 292 8.35 11.08 -13.19
C ILE A 292 9.75 11.69 -13.18
N LEU A 293 10.77 10.88 -12.89
CA LEU A 293 12.17 11.26 -12.91
C LEU A 293 12.81 11.16 -14.29
N THR A 294 12.39 10.17 -15.08
CA THR A 294 12.91 9.95 -16.42
C THR A 294 11.96 10.50 -17.48
N PRO A 295 12.48 10.88 -18.66
CA PRO A 295 11.65 11.15 -19.82
C PRO A 295 10.75 9.96 -20.20
N GLY A 296 9.68 10.24 -20.93
CA GLY A 296 8.75 9.24 -21.46
C GLY A 296 7.50 9.02 -20.61
N ASN A 297 6.72 8.01 -21.00
CA ASN A 297 5.43 7.71 -20.40
C ASN A 297 5.59 7.03 -19.04
N ARG A 298 4.66 7.34 -18.13
CA ARG A 298 4.57 6.66 -16.83
C ARG A 298 4.20 5.21 -17.01
N ILE A 299 4.81 4.36 -16.20
CA ILE A 299 4.45 2.94 -16.13
C ILE A 299 3.30 2.77 -15.14
N PRO A 300 2.16 2.20 -15.54
CA PRO A 300 1.04 1.95 -14.64
C PRO A 300 1.50 1.11 -13.43
N PRO A 301 1.07 1.46 -12.19
CA PRO A 301 1.53 0.80 -10.96
C PRO A 301 0.82 -0.54 -10.71
N VAL A 302 0.85 -1.41 -11.71
CA VAL A 302 0.25 -2.75 -11.70
C VAL A 302 1.30 -3.76 -11.23
N SER A 303 0.97 -4.60 -10.25
CA SER A 303 1.93 -5.52 -9.63
C SER A 303 2.60 -6.49 -10.62
N ALA A 304 1.92 -6.84 -11.71
CA ALA A 304 2.42 -7.73 -12.75
C ALA A 304 3.47 -7.08 -13.68
N ASN A 305 3.45 -5.74 -13.79
CA ASN A 305 4.43 -4.99 -14.56
C ASN A 305 5.74 -4.89 -13.76
N ARG A 306 6.87 -4.83 -14.46
CA ARG A 306 8.20 -4.77 -13.83
C ARG A 306 9.10 -3.76 -14.51
N ILE A 307 10.06 -3.25 -13.75
CA ILE A 307 11.08 -2.31 -14.18
C ILE A 307 12.41 -2.87 -13.74
N LEU A 308 13.37 -2.94 -14.67
CA LEU A 308 14.73 -3.31 -14.38
C LEU A 308 15.60 -2.06 -14.36
N TYR A 309 16.27 -1.85 -13.24
CA TYR A 309 17.25 -0.80 -13.04
C TYR A 309 18.65 -1.37 -13.16
N ARG A 310 19.55 -0.61 -13.80
CA ARG A 310 21.01 -0.81 -13.77
C ARG A 310 21.63 0.39 -13.09
N ASP A 311 22.25 0.19 -11.92
CA ASP A 311 22.82 1.26 -11.10
C ASP A 311 21.82 2.43 -10.85
N GLY A 312 20.53 2.11 -10.69
CA GLY A 312 19.47 3.10 -10.47
C GLY A 312 18.85 3.73 -11.73
N ALA A 313 19.43 3.51 -12.92
CA ALA A 313 18.83 3.94 -14.19
C ALA A 313 17.94 2.84 -14.80
N PRO A 314 16.69 3.13 -15.22
CA PRO A 314 15.82 2.12 -15.81
C PRO A 314 16.30 1.74 -17.21
N ILE A 315 16.52 0.45 -17.47
CA ILE A 315 17.04 -0.06 -18.75
C ILE A 315 16.04 -0.94 -19.51
N ALA A 316 15.07 -1.53 -18.82
CA ALA A 316 14.03 -2.34 -19.43
C ALA A 316 12.76 -2.35 -18.59
N ILE A 317 11.64 -2.56 -19.25
CA ILE A 317 10.33 -2.72 -18.61
C ILE A 317 9.64 -3.97 -19.13
N ARG A 318 8.80 -4.56 -18.29
CA ARG A 318 7.82 -5.57 -18.69
C ARG A 318 6.43 -5.02 -18.42
N GLU A 319 5.65 -4.84 -19.46
CA GLU A 319 4.29 -4.32 -19.40
C GLU A 319 3.37 -5.24 -20.20
N ALA A 320 2.25 -5.65 -19.60
CA ALA A 320 1.29 -6.58 -20.24
C ALA A 320 1.94 -7.85 -20.82
N GLY A 321 3.01 -8.34 -20.19
CA GLY A 321 3.77 -9.53 -20.63
C GLY A 321 4.86 -9.27 -21.66
N GLN A 322 4.87 -8.11 -22.32
CA GLN A 322 5.86 -7.72 -23.31
C GLN A 322 7.06 -7.03 -22.67
N VAL A 323 8.26 -7.29 -23.19
CA VAL A 323 9.50 -6.64 -22.72
C VAL A 323 9.88 -5.53 -23.69
N ARG A 324 10.08 -4.32 -23.17
CA ARG A 324 10.59 -3.16 -23.91
C ARG A 324 11.91 -2.71 -23.29
N PHE A 325 12.96 -2.61 -24.11
CA PHE A 325 14.23 -2.02 -23.69
C PHE A 325 14.16 -0.50 -23.80
N LEU A 326 14.74 0.20 -22.82
CA LEU A 326 14.79 1.66 -22.78
C LEU A 326 16.14 2.22 -23.25
N VAL A 327 17.12 1.33 -23.46
CA VAL A 327 18.46 1.62 -23.95
C VAL A 327 18.83 0.59 -25.01
N GLU A 328 19.74 0.95 -25.91
CA GLU A 328 20.30 0.03 -26.88
C GLU A 328 21.21 -1.00 -26.18
N LEU A 329 21.03 -2.27 -26.51
CA LEU A 329 21.74 -3.41 -25.92
C LEU A 329 22.08 -4.41 -27.01
N ASP A 330 23.26 -5.01 -26.95
CA ASP A 330 23.66 -6.14 -27.78
C ASP A 330 22.85 -7.40 -27.42
N ALA A 331 22.89 -8.41 -28.29
CA ALA A 331 22.08 -9.63 -28.15
C ALA A 331 22.32 -10.36 -26.81
N THR A 332 23.57 -10.40 -26.33
CA THR A 332 23.93 -11.07 -25.08
C THR A 332 23.35 -10.30 -23.89
N SER A 333 23.54 -8.97 -23.87
CA SER A 333 22.97 -8.12 -22.81
C SER A 333 21.44 -8.14 -22.81
N GLN A 334 20.79 -8.24 -23.97
CA GLN A 334 19.33 -8.37 -24.06
C GLN A 334 18.83 -9.64 -23.36
N TRP A 335 19.52 -10.77 -23.55
CA TRP A 335 19.17 -12.03 -22.89
C TRP A 335 19.34 -11.95 -21.36
N GLN A 336 20.47 -11.42 -20.89
CA GLN A 336 20.72 -11.23 -19.46
C GLN A 336 19.68 -10.28 -18.83
N THR A 337 19.35 -9.19 -19.52
CA THR A 337 18.35 -8.20 -19.10
C THR A 337 16.96 -8.83 -18.97
N ARG A 338 16.55 -9.65 -19.95
CA ARG A 338 15.27 -10.39 -19.88
C ARG A 338 15.22 -11.31 -18.68
N ASN A 339 16.27 -12.08 -18.43
CA ASN A 339 16.34 -13.00 -17.30
C ASN A 339 16.30 -12.24 -15.96
N ALA A 340 17.08 -11.18 -15.81
CA ALA A 340 17.11 -10.35 -14.61
C ALA A 340 15.76 -9.69 -14.32
N LEU A 341 15.06 -9.22 -15.37
CA LEU A 341 13.74 -8.61 -15.26
C LEU A 341 12.69 -9.60 -14.73
N LEU A 342 12.77 -10.88 -15.09
CA LEU A 342 11.82 -11.92 -14.68
C LEU A 342 12.11 -12.54 -13.30
N ARG A 343 13.31 -12.36 -12.73
CA ARG A 343 13.65 -12.89 -11.41
C ARG A 343 12.71 -12.35 -10.34
N ARG A 344 12.16 -13.26 -9.53
CA ARG A 344 11.30 -12.95 -8.39
C ARG A 344 11.53 -13.96 -7.27
N THR A 345 11.66 -13.48 -6.05
CA THR A 345 11.64 -14.29 -4.84
C THR A 345 10.24 -14.21 -4.23
N VAL A 346 9.58 -15.37 -4.11
CA VAL A 346 8.24 -15.45 -3.50
C VAL A 346 8.27 -16.56 -2.45
N PRO A 347 8.02 -16.25 -1.17
CA PRO A 347 7.87 -17.28 -0.15
C PRO A 347 6.83 -18.33 -0.56
N PRO A 348 7.11 -19.65 -0.45
CA PRO A 348 6.19 -20.71 -0.86
C PRO A 348 4.79 -20.59 -0.22
N GLN A 349 4.72 -20.17 1.04
CA GLN A 349 3.47 -19.99 1.80
C GLN A 349 2.51 -19.00 1.13
N LEU A 350 3.03 -18.03 0.38
CA LEU A 350 2.22 -16.98 -0.26
C LEU A 350 1.71 -17.35 -1.66
N ARG A 351 2.03 -18.53 -2.20
CA ARG A 351 1.66 -18.89 -3.59
C ARG A 351 0.14 -18.92 -3.81
N ALA A 352 -0.63 -19.52 -2.90
CA ALA A 352 -2.10 -19.57 -2.98
C ALA A 352 -2.72 -18.17 -2.90
N TYR A 353 -2.24 -17.36 -1.95
CA TYR A 353 -2.62 -15.95 -1.76
C TYR A 353 -2.36 -15.10 -3.02
N LEU A 354 -1.16 -15.25 -3.61
CA LEU A 354 -0.75 -14.52 -4.82
C LEU A 354 -1.32 -15.14 -6.11
N GLY A 355 -2.00 -16.29 -6.03
CA GLY A 355 -2.60 -17.01 -7.15
C GLY A 355 -1.60 -17.53 -8.16
N ARG A 356 -0.46 -18.03 -7.67
CA ARG A 356 0.56 -18.66 -8.51
C ARG A 356 0.45 -20.18 -8.36
N PRO A 357 0.41 -20.94 -9.48
CA PRO A 357 0.49 -22.40 -9.40
C PRO A 357 1.82 -22.83 -8.77
N ALA A 358 1.80 -24.05 -8.20
CA ALA A 358 2.87 -24.65 -7.42
C ALA A 358 4.20 -24.72 -8.18
#